data_AF-A0AAE1F478-F1
#
_entry.id   AF-A0AAE1F478-F1
#
_cell.length_a   1.000
_cell.length_b   1.000
_cell.length_c   1.000
_cell.angle_alpha   90.00
_cell.angle_beta   90.00
_cell.angle_gamma   90.00
#
_symmetry.space_group_name_H-M   'P 1'
#
loop_
_entity.id
_entity.type
_entity.pdbx_description
1 polymer ?
#
loop_
_entity_poly.entity_id
_entity_poly.type
_entity_poly.pdbx_seq_one_letter_code
_entity_poly.pdbx_strand_id
1 'polypeptide(L)'
;MGIKLLYPRRRGLIFKMLAFCTFLGFVGLWFKNDEPEIDSSEMGLRKDGHKNGPNHIVGGLDKSRTNNPVAQVAVPDGQDHNNQIIHVNDEADRLPVPHLPPNPQPFPPPQQNEQRAGPPRIPSNEDVREKMKAERWFLEDDMKVVPGLGEGGKAVRLTGEEGRRAQEIIKKEAFNLIASDKISLNRSVPDSRDSL
;
A
#
# COMPACT_ATOMS: atom_id res chain seq x y z
N MET A 1 -28.48 47.84 24.23
CA MET A 1 -28.80 46.72 25.14
C MET A 1 -27.79 45.61 24.92
N GLY A 2 -26.90 45.38 25.89
CA GLY A 2 -25.73 44.52 25.73
C GLY A 2 -26.05 43.05 25.94
N ILE A 3 -25.75 42.21 24.96
CA ILE A 3 -25.85 40.75 25.07
C ILE A 3 -24.60 40.25 25.79
N LYS A 4 -24.55 40.45 27.12
CA LYS A 4 -23.62 39.74 28.00
C LYS A 4 -24.32 38.48 28.50
N LEU A 5 -24.23 37.37 27.79
CA LEU A 5 -24.27 36.03 28.39
C LEU A 5 -24.07 34.99 27.27
N LEU A 6 -22.88 34.42 27.15
CA LEU A 6 -22.66 33.09 26.57
C LEU A 6 -21.21 32.67 26.84
N TYR A 7 -21.08 31.57 27.58
CA TYR A 7 -19.82 30.98 28.06
C TYR A 7 -18.82 30.72 26.92
N PRO A 8 -17.53 31.08 27.08
CA PRO A 8 -16.53 31.01 26.00
C PRO A 8 -16.36 29.61 25.40
N ARG A 9 -16.54 28.55 26.19
CA ARG A 9 -16.46 27.15 25.71
C ARG A 9 -17.55 26.74 24.71
N ARG A 10 -18.73 27.37 24.73
CA ARG A 10 -19.85 27.00 23.84
C ARG A 10 -19.94 27.84 22.57
N ARG A 11 -19.15 28.93 22.47
CA ARG A 11 -19.13 29.79 21.28
C ARG A 11 -18.68 29.04 20.04
N GLY A 12 -17.64 28.21 20.15
CA GLY A 12 -17.14 27.41 19.02
C GLY A 12 -18.19 26.45 18.46
N LEU A 13 -19.03 25.86 19.32
CA LEU A 13 -20.10 24.95 18.89
C LEU A 13 -21.24 25.71 18.20
N ILE A 14 -21.63 26.87 18.74
CA ILE A 14 -22.68 27.71 18.14
C ILE A 14 -22.21 28.24 16.77
N PHE A 15 -20.96 28.72 16.64
CA PHE A 15 -20.43 29.16 15.36
C PHE A 15 -20.36 28.03 14.34
N LYS A 16 -19.97 26.82 14.75
CA LYS A 16 -19.98 25.63 13.87
C LYS A 16 -21.40 25.26 13.42
N MET A 17 -22.37 25.27 14.33
CA MET A 17 -23.77 25.02 14.01
C MET A 17 -24.36 26.08 13.07
N LEU A 18 -24.06 27.36 13.32
CA LEU A 18 -24.53 28.45 12.47
C LEU A 18 -23.94 28.34 11.06
N ALA A 19 -22.62 28.09 10.95
CA ALA A 19 -21.94 27.90 9.67
C ALA A 19 -22.48 26.68 8.89
N PHE A 20 -22.77 25.59 9.59
CA PHE A 20 -23.38 24.39 9.00
C PHE A 20 -24.80 24.67 8.49
N CYS A 21 -25.63 25.36 9.28
CA CYS A 21 -26.98 25.75 8.85
C CYS A 21 -26.97 26.69 7.63
N THR A 22 -26.05 27.65 7.58
CA THR A 22 -25.93 28.55 6.41
C THR A 22 -25.42 27.81 5.17
N PHE A 23 -24.50 26.85 5.34
CA PHE A 23 -24.01 26.03 4.23
C PHE A 23 -25.12 25.14 3.66
N LEU A 24 -25.87 24.45 4.51
CA LEU A 24 -27.02 23.64 4.07
C LEU A 24 -28.11 24.50 3.43
N GLY A 25 -28.37 25.68 3.97
CA GLY A 25 -29.29 26.64 3.34
C GLY A 25 -28.84 27.06 1.95
N PHE A 26 -27.55 27.34 1.76
CA PHE A 26 -26.97 27.72 0.47
C PHE A 26 -27.01 26.56 -0.54
N VAL A 27 -26.62 25.35 -0.14
CA VAL A 27 -26.68 24.15 -0.99
C VAL A 27 -28.12 23.81 -1.37
N GLY A 28 -29.06 23.90 -0.43
CA GLY A 28 -30.49 23.69 -0.70
C GLY A 28 -31.07 24.74 -1.64
N LEU A 29 -30.63 26.00 -1.54
CA LEU A 29 -31.03 27.06 -2.48
C LEU A 29 -30.46 26.83 -3.87
N TRP A 30 -29.24 26.30 -3.96
CA TRP A 30 -28.58 25.98 -5.22
C TRP A 30 -29.26 24.83 -5.95
N PHE A 31 -29.71 23.80 -5.22
CA PHE A 31 -30.47 22.67 -5.78
C PHE A 31 -31.90 23.02 -6.16
N LYS A 32 -32.51 24.02 -5.51
CA LYS A 32 -33.93 24.37 -5.74
C LYS A 32 -34.14 25.23 -6.99
N ASN A 33 -33.08 25.59 -7.71
CA ASN A 33 -33.16 26.30 -8.98
C ASN A 33 -33.07 25.37 -10.20
N ASP A 34 -32.92 24.05 -9.97
CA ASP A 34 -32.86 23.01 -10.99
C ASP A 34 -34.12 22.11 -10.92
N GLU A 35 -35.32 22.70 -10.81
CA GLU A 35 -36.54 21.95 -11.16
C GLU A 35 -36.67 21.94 -12.69
N PRO A 36 -36.45 20.80 -13.37
CA PRO A 36 -36.87 20.67 -14.76
C PRO A 36 -38.40 20.62 -14.77
N GLU A 37 -39.00 21.51 -15.54
CA GLU A 37 -40.39 21.40 -16.00
C GLU A 37 -40.56 20.01 -16.63
N ILE A 38 -41.18 19.07 -15.92
CA ILE A 38 -41.54 17.77 -16.47
C ILE A 38 -42.83 17.99 -17.26
N ASP A 39 -42.66 18.39 -18.51
CA ASP A 39 -43.73 18.39 -19.51
C ASP A 39 -44.18 16.94 -19.73
N SER A 40 -45.29 16.62 -19.10
CA SER A 40 -45.92 15.31 -19.13
C SER A 40 -46.81 15.19 -20.36
N SER A 41 -46.23 15.31 -21.56
CA SER A 41 -46.99 15.14 -22.81
C SER A 41 -46.09 14.79 -24.00
N GLU A 42 -45.76 13.52 -24.19
CA GLU A 42 -45.80 12.91 -25.53
C GLU A 42 -45.60 11.39 -25.47
N MET A 43 -46.73 10.70 -25.51
CA MET A 43 -46.83 9.33 -26.00
C MET A 43 -46.70 9.38 -27.53
N GLY A 44 -45.69 8.73 -28.12
CA GLY A 44 -45.42 8.85 -29.55
C GLY A 44 -44.59 7.71 -30.17
N LEU A 45 -45.28 6.65 -30.55
CA LEU A 45 -44.91 5.52 -31.41
C LEU A 45 -44.15 5.90 -32.72
N ARG A 46 -43.06 5.19 -33.06
CA ARG A 46 -42.64 4.63 -34.40
C ARG A 46 -41.11 4.50 -34.50
N LYS A 47 -40.48 3.35 -34.81
CA LYS A 47 -40.48 2.42 -35.97
C LYS A 47 -39.48 2.83 -37.09
N ASP A 48 -38.55 1.90 -37.40
CA ASP A 48 -37.66 1.76 -38.58
C ASP A 48 -36.58 2.86 -38.79
N GLY A 49 -35.34 2.68 -39.24
CA GLY A 49 -34.55 1.58 -39.80
C GLY A 49 -33.58 2.14 -40.88
N HIS A 50 -32.24 2.06 -40.71
CA HIS A 50 -31.19 2.16 -41.78
C HIS A 50 -29.79 2.06 -41.14
N LYS A 51 -28.97 1.01 -41.36
CA LYS A 51 -27.99 0.79 -42.46
C LYS A 51 -27.01 1.95 -42.69
N ASN A 52 -25.71 1.74 -42.42
CA ASN A 52 -24.58 1.82 -43.39
C ASN A 52 -23.19 1.75 -42.71
N GLY A 53 -22.49 0.62 -42.92
CA GLY A 53 -21.16 0.48 -43.55
C GLY A 53 -19.86 1.13 -43.01
N PRO A 54 -18.67 0.60 -43.41
CA PRO A 54 -17.40 0.66 -42.68
C PRO A 54 -16.24 1.40 -43.42
N ASN A 55 -15.13 1.72 -42.72
CA ASN A 55 -13.80 2.08 -43.27
C ASN A 55 -12.76 1.66 -42.20
N HIS A 56 -11.77 0.77 -42.37
CA HIS A 56 -10.61 0.62 -43.28
C HIS A 56 -9.47 1.63 -43.08
N ILE A 57 -8.22 1.14 -43.25
CA ILE A 57 -6.85 1.75 -43.26
C ILE A 57 -6.06 1.38 -41.99
N VAL A 58 -5.10 0.43 -41.93
CA VAL A 58 -3.84 0.12 -42.68
C VAL A 58 -2.69 1.11 -42.45
N GLY A 59 -1.58 0.64 -41.84
CA GLY A 59 -0.21 0.94 -42.34
C GLY A 59 0.86 1.42 -41.34
N GLY A 60 2.07 0.82 -41.44
CA GLY A 60 3.38 1.40 -41.05
C GLY A 60 3.88 1.00 -39.66
N LEU A 61 4.83 0.06 -39.47
CA LEU A 61 6.25 0.01 -39.86
C LEU A 61 7.06 1.23 -39.38
N ASP A 62 7.99 1.01 -38.43
CA ASP A 62 9.37 1.50 -38.59
C ASP A 62 10.40 0.87 -37.63
N LYS A 63 11.57 0.65 -38.21
CA LYS A 63 12.84 0.15 -37.63
C LYS A 63 13.72 1.32 -37.22
N SER A 64 14.50 1.17 -36.16
CA SER A 64 15.85 1.76 -35.98
C SER A 64 16.47 1.12 -34.72
N ARG A 65 17.57 0.36 -34.74
CA ARG A 65 18.97 0.55 -35.22
C ARG A 65 19.78 1.51 -34.34
N THR A 66 20.76 0.96 -33.61
CA THR A 66 22.16 1.43 -33.36
C THR A 66 22.78 0.52 -32.28
N ASN A 67 23.71 -0.39 -32.58
CA ASN A 67 25.17 -0.27 -32.81
C ASN A 67 26.04 -0.23 -31.51
N ASN A 68 26.92 -1.26 -31.40
CA ASN A 68 28.08 -1.58 -30.52
C ASN A 68 29.14 -0.44 -30.37
N PRO A 69 30.34 -0.54 -29.71
CA PRO A 69 31.09 -1.72 -29.15
C PRO A 69 31.96 -1.54 -27.86
N VAL A 70 32.48 -2.70 -27.35
CA VAL A 70 33.84 -3.02 -26.81
C VAL A 70 34.56 -2.08 -25.81
N ALA A 71 34.96 -2.63 -24.65
CA ALA A 71 36.34 -2.54 -24.11
C ALA A 71 36.59 -3.53 -22.96
N GLN A 72 37.69 -4.28 -23.08
CA GLN A 72 38.33 -5.09 -22.04
C GLN A 72 39.12 -4.18 -21.08
N VAL A 73 39.57 -4.71 -19.93
CA VAL A 73 40.99 -4.69 -19.43
C VAL A 73 41.10 -4.66 -17.90
N ALA A 74 42.01 -5.54 -17.43
CA ALA A 74 42.89 -5.53 -16.25
C ALA A 74 42.38 -5.83 -14.83
N VAL A 75 42.90 -6.96 -14.35
CA VAL A 75 43.33 -7.26 -12.96
C VAL A 75 44.57 -6.41 -12.62
N PRO A 76 44.79 -6.04 -11.34
CA PRO A 76 45.96 -6.60 -10.65
C PRO A 76 45.74 -6.98 -9.17
N ASP A 77 46.65 -7.83 -8.73
CA ASP A 77 46.81 -8.48 -7.42
C ASP A 77 47.06 -7.53 -6.23
N GLY A 78 46.68 -8.01 -5.04
CA GLY A 78 47.64 -8.19 -3.94
C GLY A 78 47.66 -7.21 -2.76
N GLN A 79 47.83 -7.82 -1.58
CA GLN A 79 48.40 -7.32 -0.31
C GLN A 79 47.41 -6.74 0.72
N ASP A 80 47.09 -7.47 1.78
CA ASP A 80 47.87 -7.81 2.99
C ASP A 80 47.78 -6.74 4.09
N HIS A 81 47.05 -7.14 5.12
CA HIS A 81 47.18 -6.86 6.55
C HIS A 81 48.24 -5.83 7.01
N ASN A 82 47.78 -4.74 7.66
CA ASN A 82 48.04 -4.55 9.09
C ASN A 82 47.37 -3.28 9.64
N ASN A 83 46.56 -3.48 10.69
CA ASN A 83 46.05 -2.45 11.57
C ASN A 83 47.19 -1.78 12.35
N GLN A 84 47.33 -0.47 12.22
CA GLN A 84 47.99 0.35 13.23
C GLN A 84 46.93 1.08 14.08
N ILE A 85 46.88 0.65 15.33
CA ILE A 85 46.06 1.20 16.41
C ILE A 85 46.62 2.57 16.78
N ILE A 86 45.85 3.64 16.58
CA ILE A 86 46.14 4.93 17.19
C ILE A 86 45.45 4.96 18.56
N HIS A 87 46.28 4.93 19.60
CA HIS A 87 45.91 5.19 20.99
C HIS A 87 45.79 6.71 21.17
N VAL A 88 44.59 7.21 21.49
CA VAL A 88 44.42 8.56 22.04
C VAL A 88 43.79 8.39 23.41
N ASN A 89 44.61 8.61 24.44
CA ASN A 89 44.15 8.77 25.81
C ASN A 89 43.76 10.23 25.99
N ASP A 90 42.48 10.51 26.23
CA ASP A 90 42.05 11.77 26.82
C ASP A 90 41.15 11.46 28.02
N GLU A 91 41.79 11.52 29.18
CA GLU A 91 41.22 11.42 30.51
C GLU A 91 40.94 12.83 31.03
N ALA A 92 39.80 13.42 30.66
CA ALA A 92 39.27 14.61 31.32
C ALA A 92 37.80 14.86 30.94
N ASP A 93 36.90 13.98 31.37
CA ASP A 93 35.48 14.32 31.63
C ASP A 93 34.79 13.11 32.31
N ARG A 94 35.12 12.90 33.59
CA ARG A 94 34.42 11.89 34.41
C ARG A 94 33.06 12.44 34.85
N LEU A 95 32.08 12.34 33.96
CA LEU A 95 30.66 12.34 34.36
C LEU A 95 30.42 11.13 35.30
N PRO A 96 29.55 11.26 36.32
CA PRO A 96 29.26 10.15 37.23
C PRO A 96 28.72 8.98 36.41
N VAL A 97 29.45 7.87 36.42
CA VAL A 97 29.10 6.64 35.70
C VAL A 97 27.69 6.22 36.14
N PRO A 98 26.70 6.18 35.23
CA PRO A 98 25.41 5.60 35.54
C PRO A 98 25.66 4.16 35.97
N HIS A 99 25.18 3.81 37.15
CA HIS A 99 25.30 2.47 37.70
C HIS A 99 24.74 1.52 36.65
N LEU A 100 25.63 0.76 36.00
CA LEU A 100 25.24 -0.28 35.07
C LEU A 100 24.29 -1.21 35.83
N PRO A 101 23.10 -1.52 35.30
CA PRO A 101 22.27 -2.54 35.90
C PRO A 101 23.10 -3.82 36.03
N PRO A 102 22.95 -4.59 37.12
CA PRO A 102 23.67 -5.84 37.28
C PRO A 102 23.50 -6.68 36.02
N ASN A 103 24.63 -7.23 35.55
CA ASN A 103 24.78 -8.07 34.38
C ASN A 103 23.48 -8.81 34.04
N PRO A 104 22.88 -8.62 32.85
CA PRO A 104 21.63 -9.28 32.51
C PRO A 104 21.80 -10.77 32.79
N GLN A 105 20.90 -11.30 33.62
CA GLN A 105 20.84 -12.73 33.91
C GLN A 105 21.02 -13.48 32.59
N PRO A 106 21.89 -14.51 32.53
CA PRO A 106 21.96 -15.36 31.36
C PRO A 106 20.52 -15.70 31.00
N PHE A 107 20.09 -15.37 29.77
CA PHE A 107 18.77 -15.79 29.33
C PHE A 107 18.66 -17.27 29.69
N PRO A 108 17.59 -17.69 30.40
CA PRO A 108 17.41 -19.12 30.62
C PRO A 108 17.59 -19.76 29.25
N PRO A 109 18.41 -20.83 29.14
CA PRO A 109 18.56 -21.53 27.87
C PRO A 109 17.15 -21.72 27.34
N PRO A 110 16.88 -21.36 26.06
CA PRO A 110 15.52 -21.31 25.54
C PRO A 110 14.86 -22.55 26.08
N GLN A 111 13.89 -22.39 26.99
CA GLN A 111 13.22 -23.54 27.57
C GLN A 111 12.85 -24.30 26.33
N GLN A 112 13.49 -25.46 26.12
CA GLN A 112 13.14 -26.27 24.99
C GLN A 112 11.66 -26.40 25.23
N ASN A 113 10.88 -25.78 24.36
CA ASN A 113 9.50 -26.13 24.23
C ASN A 113 9.64 -27.56 23.72
N GLU A 114 9.93 -28.51 24.62
CA GLU A 114 9.08 -29.63 24.94
C GLU A 114 7.64 -29.09 25.04
N GLN A 115 7.12 -28.52 23.93
CA GLN A 115 5.91 -29.02 23.34
C GLN A 115 6.07 -30.52 23.51
N ARG A 116 5.45 -31.01 24.60
CA ARG A 116 5.25 -32.41 24.85
C ARG A 116 5.07 -33.01 23.48
N ALA A 117 5.96 -33.91 23.09
CA ALA A 117 5.63 -34.91 22.10
C ALA A 117 4.52 -35.77 22.72
N GLY A 118 3.36 -35.15 22.96
CA GLY A 118 2.13 -35.85 23.15
C GLY A 118 1.91 -36.66 21.90
N PRO A 119 1.15 -37.75 22.00
CA PRO A 119 0.78 -38.52 20.82
C PRO A 119 0.25 -37.56 19.75
N PRO A 120 0.57 -37.77 18.46
CA PRO A 120 0.12 -36.90 17.38
C PRO A 120 -1.37 -36.66 17.57
N ARG A 121 -1.75 -35.39 17.80
CA ARG A 121 -3.14 -35.05 18.04
C ARG A 121 -3.90 -35.38 16.77
N ILE A 122 -4.71 -36.44 16.83
CA ILE A 122 -5.60 -36.78 15.72
C ILE A 122 -6.52 -35.58 15.53
N PRO A 123 -6.55 -34.97 14.33
CA PRO A 123 -7.37 -33.78 14.11
C PRO A 123 -8.83 -34.13 14.39
N SER A 124 -9.48 -33.31 15.21
CA SER A 124 -10.91 -33.40 15.43
C SER A 124 -11.67 -32.99 14.17
N ASN A 125 -12.94 -33.35 14.08
CA ASN A 125 -13.78 -32.91 12.96
C ASN A 125 -13.85 -31.39 12.84
N GLU A 126 -13.73 -30.65 13.95
CA GLU A 126 -13.69 -29.18 13.92
C GLU A 126 -12.35 -28.68 13.35
N ASP A 127 -11.22 -29.28 13.75
CA ASP A 127 -9.90 -28.93 13.19
C ASP A 127 -9.88 -29.13 11.66
N VAL A 128 -10.56 -30.18 11.15
CA VAL A 128 -10.71 -30.42 9.71
C VAL A 128 -11.57 -29.34 9.04
N ARG A 129 -12.67 -28.92 9.66
CA ARG A 129 -13.55 -27.85 9.14
C ARG A 129 -12.82 -26.51 9.10
N GLU A 130 -12.07 -26.18 10.14
CA GLU A 130 -11.24 -24.98 10.20
C GLU A 130 -10.15 -25.00 9.14
N LYS A 131 -9.44 -26.12 8.99
CA LYS A 131 -8.44 -26.30 7.93
C LYS A 131 -9.05 -26.08 6.54
N MET A 132 -10.19 -26.69 6.24
CA MET A 132 -10.88 -26.50 4.96
C MET A 132 -11.34 -25.05 4.74
N LYS A 133 -11.70 -24.33 5.81
CA LYS A 133 -12.02 -22.90 5.73
C LYS A 133 -10.78 -22.07 5.41
N ALA A 134 -9.67 -22.34 6.09
CA ALA A 134 -8.40 -21.65 5.85
C ALA A 134 -7.87 -21.92 4.44
N GLU A 135 -7.91 -23.17 3.97
CA GLU A 135 -7.50 -23.54 2.61
C GLU A 135 -8.30 -22.76 1.56
N ARG A 136 -9.61 -22.58 1.76
CA ARG A 136 -10.43 -21.75 0.86
C ARG A 136 -10.00 -20.28 0.85
N TRP A 137 -9.69 -19.71 2.00
CA TRP A 137 -9.20 -18.33 2.09
C TRP A 137 -7.87 -18.15 1.37
N PHE A 138 -6.91 -19.06 1.57
CA PHE A 138 -5.64 -19.02 0.84
C PHE A 138 -5.84 -19.16 -0.66
N LEU A 139 -6.72 -20.08 -1.10
CA LEU A 139 -6.99 -20.27 -2.53
C LEU A 139 -7.60 -19.02 -3.17
N GLU A 140 -8.52 -18.34 -2.47
CA GLU A 140 -9.15 -17.12 -2.95
C GLU A 140 -8.14 -15.96 -3.08
N ASP A 141 -7.18 -15.86 -2.15
CA ASP A 141 -6.11 -14.86 -2.23
C ASP A 141 -5.11 -15.20 -3.34
N ASP A 142 -4.70 -16.46 -3.47
CA ASP A 142 -3.80 -16.91 -4.54
C ASP A 142 -4.41 -16.67 -5.94
N MET A 143 -5.74 -16.76 -6.08
CA MET A 143 -6.43 -16.46 -7.33
C MET A 143 -6.37 -14.99 -7.75
N LYS A 144 -6.12 -14.05 -6.82
CA LYS A 144 -5.99 -12.62 -7.11
C LYS A 144 -4.62 -12.25 -7.66
N VAL A 145 -3.61 -13.10 -7.41
CA VAL A 145 -2.22 -12.86 -7.79
C VAL A 145 -2.08 -12.87 -9.31
N VAL A 146 -1.42 -11.84 -9.84
CA VAL A 146 -1.06 -11.74 -11.25
C VAL A 146 0.38 -12.22 -11.43
N PRO A 147 0.63 -13.31 -12.18
CA PRO A 147 1.98 -13.86 -12.37
C PRO A 147 2.97 -12.82 -12.92
N GLY A 148 4.13 -12.71 -12.30
CA GLY A 148 5.21 -11.79 -12.69
C GLY A 148 5.01 -10.33 -12.31
N LEU A 149 3.87 -9.96 -11.74
CA LEU A 149 3.62 -8.59 -11.27
C LEU A 149 4.44 -8.30 -10.01
N GLY A 150 5.30 -7.27 -10.07
CA GLY A 150 6.15 -6.89 -8.93
C GLY A 150 7.36 -7.81 -8.68
N GLU A 151 7.61 -8.76 -9.57
CA GLU A 151 8.73 -9.71 -9.46
C GLU A 151 10.08 -9.00 -9.56
N GLY A 152 11.06 -9.41 -8.75
CA GLY A 152 12.36 -8.74 -8.66
C GLY A 152 12.26 -7.30 -8.14
N GLY A 153 11.25 -7.01 -7.30
CA GLY A 153 11.01 -5.67 -6.74
C GLY A 153 10.63 -4.60 -7.75
N LYS A 154 10.16 -4.96 -8.96
CA LYS A 154 9.77 -4.00 -10.00
C LYS A 154 8.55 -3.18 -9.57
N ALA A 155 8.55 -1.90 -9.92
CA ALA A 155 7.42 -1.00 -9.65
C ALA A 155 6.17 -1.44 -10.43
N VAL A 156 5.04 -1.48 -9.74
CA VAL A 156 3.73 -1.82 -10.31
C VAL A 156 2.94 -0.55 -10.62
N ARG A 157 2.39 -0.45 -11.84
CA ARG A 157 1.52 0.65 -12.26
C ARG A 157 0.14 0.11 -12.61
N LEU A 158 -0.88 0.58 -11.88
CA LEU A 158 -2.28 0.30 -12.17
C LEU A 158 -2.85 1.42 -13.06
N THR A 159 -3.67 1.06 -14.05
CA THR A 159 -4.28 2.02 -14.99
C THR A 159 -5.79 1.84 -15.05
N GLY A 160 -6.48 2.80 -15.67
CA GLY A 160 -7.94 2.76 -15.83
C GLY A 160 -8.70 2.85 -14.50
N GLU A 161 -9.77 2.07 -14.39
CA GLU A 161 -10.65 2.10 -13.22
C GLU A 161 -9.95 1.61 -11.94
N GLU A 162 -9.11 0.56 -12.07
CA GLU A 162 -8.37 0.01 -10.92
C GLU A 162 -7.40 1.03 -10.35
N GLY A 163 -6.73 1.81 -11.20
CA GLY A 163 -5.87 2.91 -10.77
C GLY A 163 -6.65 3.98 -9.98
N ARG A 164 -7.88 4.30 -10.39
CA ARG A 164 -8.74 5.26 -9.66
C ARG A 164 -9.12 4.73 -8.28
N ARG A 165 -9.60 3.48 -8.21
CA ARG A 165 -9.95 2.83 -6.93
C ARG A 165 -8.73 2.72 -6.00
N ALA A 166 -7.56 2.40 -6.56
CA ALA A 166 -6.32 2.35 -5.81
C ALA A 166 -5.98 3.71 -5.19
N GLN A 167 -6.14 4.80 -5.92
CA GLN A 167 -5.91 6.15 -5.38
C GLN A 167 -6.89 6.49 -4.24
N GLU A 168 -8.15 6.08 -4.33
CA GLU A 168 -9.13 6.27 -3.26
C GLU A 168 -8.76 5.47 -2.00
N ILE A 169 -8.30 4.22 -2.17
CA ILE A 169 -7.84 3.37 -1.08
C ILE A 169 -6.56 3.94 -0.45
N ILE A 170 -5.60 4.40 -1.25
CA ILE A 170 -4.37 5.02 -0.75
C ILE A 170 -4.68 6.25 0.12
N LYS A 171 -5.69 7.06 -0.26
CA LYS A 171 -6.11 8.22 0.57
C LYS A 171 -6.61 7.80 1.95
N LYS A 172 -7.17 6.60 2.08
CA LYS A 172 -7.75 6.08 3.33
C LYS A 172 -6.73 5.28 4.15
N GLU A 173 -6.01 4.36 3.51
CA GLU A 173 -5.17 3.34 4.15
C GLU A 173 -3.67 3.63 3.99
N ALA A 174 -3.29 4.74 3.33
CA ALA A 174 -1.90 5.13 3.00
C ALA A 174 -1.11 4.15 2.10
N PHE A 175 -1.68 2.98 1.77
CA PHE A 175 -1.07 1.95 0.93
C PHE A 175 -1.98 1.55 -0.22
N ASN A 176 -1.37 1.00 -1.28
CA ASN A 176 -2.11 0.47 -2.42
C ASN A 176 -2.46 -1.00 -2.20
N LEU A 177 -3.57 -1.26 -1.52
CA LEU A 177 -4.02 -2.63 -1.25
C LEU A 177 -4.30 -3.41 -2.54
N ILE A 178 -4.88 -2.77 -3.56
CA ILE A 178 -5.17 -3.42 -4.86
C ILE A 178 -3.88 -3.92 -5.51
N ALA A 179 -2.80 -3.13 -5.49
CA ALA A 179 -1.52 -3.59 -6.01
C ALA A 179 -0.94 -4.71 -5.15
N SER A 180 -1.04 -4.60 -3.82
CA SER A 180 -0.52 -5.62 -2.90
C SER A 180 -1.19 -6.98 -3.10
N ASP A 181 -2.52 -7.01 -3.19
CA ASP A 181 -3.31 -8.25 -3.36
C ASP A 181 -2.98 -8.98 -4.67
N LYS A 182 -2.52 -8.24 -5.68
CA LYS A 182 -2.15 -8.80 -6.98
C LYS A 182 -0.70 -9.26 -7.05
N ILE A 183 0.16 -8.85 -6.12
CA ILE A 183 1.57 -9.23 -6.12
C ILE A 183 1.71 -10.54 -5.33
N SER A 184 2.50 -11.48 -5.87
CA SER A 184 2.76 -12.76 -5.19
C SER A 184 3.44 -12.56 -3.82
N LEU A 185 3.00 -13.32 -2.82
CA LEU A 185 3.62 -13.39 -1.51
C LEU A 185 5.05 -13.97 -1.57
N ASN A 186 5.32 -14.82 -2.56
CA ASN A 186 6.59 -15.51 -2.73
C ASN A 186 7.50 -14.84 -3.79
N ARG A 187 7.33 -13.54 -4.04
CA ARG A 187 8.12 -12.82 -5.05
C ARG A 187 9.59 -12.67 -4.64
N SER A 188 10.48 -12.65 -5.63
CA SER A 188 11.88 -12.27 -5.43
C SER A 188 12.06 -10.75 -5.32
N VAL A 189 13.10 -10.32 -4.61
CA VAL A 189 13.52 -8.92 -4.46
C VAL A 189 15.04 -8.86 -4.58
N PRO A 190 15.63 -7.85 -5.26
CA PRO A 190 17.06 -7.70 -5.37
C PRO A 190 17.71 -7.47 -4.01
N ASP A 191 18.89 -8.06 -3.79
CA ASP A 191 19.72 -7.76 -2.63
C ASP A 191 20.41 -6.41 -2.83
N SER A 192 20.19 -5.48 -1.90
CA SER A 192 20.74 -4.12 -1.94
C SER A 192 21.88 -3.91 -0.95
N ARG A 193 22.42 -4.97 -0.34
CA ARG A 193 23.53 -4.88 0.61
C ARG A 193 24.84 -4.64 -0.12
N ASP A 194 25.75 -3.91 0.52
CA ASP A 194 27.10 -3.69 0.01
C ASP A 194 27.87 -5.01 -0.07
N SER A 195 28.64 -5.20 -1.15
CA SER A 195 29.56 -6.33 -1.28
C SER A 195 30.73 -6.15 -0.31
N LEU A 196 31.04 -7.19 0.45
CA LEU A 196 32.20 -7.27 1.36
C LEU A 196 33.53 -7.20 0.61
#